data_AF-A0A857VDJ2-F1
#
_entry.id   AF-A0A857VDJ2-F1
#
_cell.length_a   1.000
_cell.length_b   1.000
_cell.length_c   1.000
_cell.angle_alpha   90.00
_cell.angle_beta   90.00
_cell.angle_gamma   90.00
#
_symmetry.space_group_name_H-M   'P 1'
#
loop_
_entity.id
_entity.type
_entity.pdbx_description
1 polymer ?
#
loop_
_entity_poly.entity_id
_entity_poly.type
_entity_poly.pdbx_seq_one_letter_code
_entity_poly.pdbx_strand_id
1 'polypeptide(L)'
;MKWLNDIVDQFRNVDKEVLVSSGASPSGVYHVGHLREIVIADAVVRALKQAGIRARHVHVSDNLDAFRKVPVNLPASYEQYLGMPLCTVPSPDDRYGSWGIFA
;
A
#
# COMPACT_ATOMS: atom_id res chain seq x y z
N MET A 1 1.77 22.72 -8.77
CA MET A 1 0.75 22.81 -7.70
C MET A 1 1.43 23.31 -6.44
N LYS A 2 0.90 24.31 -5.74
CA LYS A 2 1.61 24.94 -4.60
C LYS A 2 2.09 23.93 -3.55
N TRP A 3 1.21 23.01 -3.12
CA TRP A 3 1.53 22.03 -2.09
C TRP A 3 2.69 21.08 -2.46
N LEU A 4 2.86 20.73 -3.75
CA LEU A 4 4.00 19.94 -4.20
C LEU A 4 5.30 20.73 -4.15
N ASN A 5 5.24 22.00 -4.53
CA ASN A 5 6.41 22.88 -4.46
C ASN A 5 6.85 23.06 -3.00
N ASP A 6 5.89 23.26 -2.09
CA ASP A 6 6.17 23.37 -0.65
C ASP A 6 6.88 22.11 -0.10
N ILE A 7 6.55 20.91 -0.62
CA ILE A 7 7.25 19.66 -0.27
C ILE A 7 8.65 19.65 -0.88
N VAL A 8 8.78 19.93 -2.18
CA VAL A 8 10.08 19.94 -2.88
C VAL A 8 11.08 20.88 -2.19
N ASP A 9 10.62 22.05 -1.75
CA ASP A 9 11.46 23.04 -1.10
C ASP A 9 12.07 22.55 0.23
N GLN A 10 11.42 21.59 0.90
CA GLN A 10 11.96 20.95 2.12
C GLN A 10 13.17 20.04 1.82
N PHE A 11 13.31 19.55 0.59
CA PHE A 11 14.32 18.56 0.21
C PHE A 11 15.44 19.12 -0.68
N ARG A 12 15.46 20.43 -0.99
CA ARG A 12 16.45 21.03 -1.90
C ARG A 12 17.92 20.86 -1.46
N ASN A 13 18.16 20.77 -0.16
CA ASN A 13 19.50 20.63 0.41
C ASN A 13 19.81 19.19 0.88
N VAL A 14 19.07 18.20 0.37
CA VAL A 14 19.25 16.79 0.73
C VAL A 14 20.08 16.10 -0.36
N ASP A 15 21.30 15.68 0.00
CA ASP A 15 22.20 14.97 -0.92
C ASP A 15 21.90 13.46 -1.05
N LYS A 16 21.06 12.93 -0.16
CA LYS A 16 20.63 11.52 -0.15
C LYS A 16 19.39 11.32 -1.02
N GLU A 17 19.18 10.08 -1.46
CA GLU A 17 17.93 9.70 -2.12
C GLU A 17 16.76 9.81 -1.13
N VAL A 18 15.68 10.48 -1.56
CA VAL A 18 14.44 10.61 -0.81
C VAL A 18 13.55 9.38 -1.06
N LEU A 19 13.18 8.68 0.00
CA LEU A 19 12.22 7.58 -0.05
C LEU A 19 10.84 8.11 0.33
N VAL A 20 9.91 8.04 -0.60
CA VAL A 20 8.48 8.29 -0.33
C VAL A 20 7.81 6.94 -0.18
N SER A 21 7.06 6.74 0.90
CA SER A 21 6.36 5.48 1.18
C SER A 21 4.85 5.67 1.08
N SER A 22 4.16 4.67 0.54
CA SER A 22 2.75 4.42 0.82
C SER A 22 2.57 3.01 1.35
N GLY A 23 1.44 2.71 1.97
CA GLY A 23 1.16 1.40 2.54
C GLY A 23 -0.32 1.05 2.48
N ALA A 24 -0.62 -0.24 2.35
CA ALA A 24 -1.97 -0.75 2.47
C ALA A 24 -1.98 -2.19 2.99
N SER A 25 -2.90 -2.47 3.89
CA SER A 25 -3.19 -3.83 4.37
C SER A 25 -4.18 -4.50 3.42
N PRO A 26 -3.85 -5.65 2.80
CA PRO A 26 -4.77 -6.40 1.94
C PRO A 26 -5.80 -7.20 2.77
N SER A 27 -6.36 -6.57 3.80
CA SER A 27 -7.36 -7.17 4.70
C SER A 27 -8.78 -7.11 4.14
N GLY A 28 -8.97 -6.41 3.02
CA GLY A 28 -10.24 -6.24 2.32
C GLY A 28 -10.04 -5.59 0.97
N VAL A 29 -11.16 -5.36 0.26
CA VAL A 29 -11.15 -4.82 -1.10
C VAL A 29 -10.61 -3.40 -1.12
N TYR A 30 -9.65 -3.13 -2.00
CA TYR A 30 -9.12 -1.79 -2.23
C TYR A 30 -10.19 -0.85 -2.78
N HIS A 31 -10.54 0.17 -2.01
CA HIS A 31 -11.35 1.30 -2.46
C HIS A 31 -10.49 2.49 -2.93
N VAL A 32 -11.13 3.50 -3.54
CA VAL A 32 -10.47 4.71 -4.08
C VAL A 32 -9.60 5.48 -3.07
N GLY A 33 -9.83 5.28 -1.78
CA GLY A 33 -9.02 5.87 -0.71
C GLY A 33 -7.59 5.33 -0.67
N HIS A 34 -7.40 4.03 -0.90
CA HIS A 34 -6.06 3.44 -1.01
C HIS A 34 -5.33 3.98 -2.25
N LEU A 35 -6.05 4.10 -3.37
CA LEU A 35 -5.49 4.68 -4.59
C LEU A 35 -5.02 6.12 -4.38
N ARG A 36 -5.77 6.92 -3.59
CA ARG A 36 -5.39 8.30 -3.28
C ARG A 36 -4.00 8.37 -2.65
N GLU A 37 -3.66 7.46 -1.74
CA GLU A 37 -2.34 7.47 -1.11
C GLU A 37 -1.22 7.16 -2.11
N ILE A 38 -1.41 6.13 -2.94
CA ILE A 38 -0.46 5.74 -3.99
C ILE A 38 -0.24 6.89 -4.98
N VAL A 39 -1.31 7.54 -5.42
CA VAL A 39 -1.24 8.65 -6.39
C VAL A 39 -0.55 9.88 -5.80
N ILE A 40 -0.82 10.22 -4.53
CA ILE A 40 -0.15 11.34 -3.86
C ILE A 40 1.34 11.05 -3.71
N ALA A 41 1.71 9.84 -3.28
CA ALA A 41 3.11 9.43 -3.14
C ALA A 41 3.86 9.50 -4.48
N ASP A 42 3.26 9.00 -5.57
CA ASP A 42 3.84 9.07 -6.92
C ASP A 42 3.96 10.53 -7.39
N ALA A 43 2.96 11.38 -7.13
CA ALA A 43 3.01 12.81 -7.48
C ALA A 43 4.16 13.54 -6.77
N VAL A 44 4.41 13.23 -5.49
CA VAL A 44 5.55 13.78 -4.73
C VAL A 44 6.88 13.32 -5.34
N VAL A 45 7.03 12.02 -5.64
CA VAL A 45 8.25 11.50 -6.26
C VAL A 45 8.52 12.14 -7.62
N ARG A 46 7.49 12.34 -8.45
CA ARG A 46 7.61 13.04 -9.72
C ARG A 46 8.05 14.49 -9.55
N ALA A 47 7.47 15.21 -8.58
CA ALA A 47 7.84 16.59 -8.32
C ALA A 47 9.29 16.73 -7.84
N LEU A 48 9.74 15.84 -6.94
CA LEU A 48 11.14 15.77 -6.48
C LEU A 48 12.09 15.51 -7.65
N LYS A 49 11.78 14.52 -8.49
CA LYS A 49 12.59 14.19 -9.68
C LYS A 49 12.66 15.35 -10.67
N GLN A 50 11.55 16.05 -10.91
CA GLN A 50 11.50 17.24 -11.77
C GLN A 50 12.37 18.38 -11.25
N ALA A 51 12.58 18.46 -9.93
CA ALA A 51 13.46 19.44 -9.30
C ALA A 51 14.94 18.98 -9.21
N GLY A 52 15.30 17.85 -9.84
CA GLY A 52 16.66 17.30 -9.82
C GLY A 52 17.01 16.51 -8.55
N ILE A 53 16.04 16.26 -7.66
CA ILE A 53 16.24 15.52 -6.41
C ILE A 53 16.06 14.02 -6.68
N ARG A 54 17.03 13.21 -6.25
CA ARG A 54 16.93 11.75 -6.34
C ARG A 54 15.83 11.26 -5.41
N ALA A 55 14.82 10.57 -5.95
CA ALA A 55 13.71 10.06 -5.17
C ALA A 55 13.17 8.73 -5.72
N ARG A 56 12.62 7.89 -4.84
CA ARG A 56 11.89 6.66 -5.20
C ARG A 56 10.65 6.45 -4.36
N HIS A 57 9.67 5.77 -4.92
CA HIS A 57 8.45 5.36 -4.24
C HIS A 57 8.57 3.90 -3.82
N VAL A 58 8.27 3.59 -2.55
CA VAL A 58 8.04 2.24 -2.06
C VAL A 58 6.58 2.12 -1.64
N HIS A 59 5.88 1.12 -2.18
CA HIS A 59 4.57 0.73 -1.68
C HIS A 59 4.72 -0.54 -0.84
N VAL A 60 4.25 -0.49 0.41
CA VAL A 60 4.30 -1.63 1.33
C VAL A 60 2.93 -2.29 1.37
N SER A 61 2.90 -3.60 1.12
CA SER A 61 1.72 -4.42 1.36
C SER A 61 1.85 -5.10 2.72
N ASP A 62 0.98 -4.74 3.66
CA ASP A 62 1.01 -5.25 5.04
C ASP A 62 0.34 -6.64 5.14
N ASN A 63 0.79 -7.59 4.32
CA ASN A 63 0.19 -8.92 4.23
C ASN A 63 0.50 -9.85 5.42
N LEU A 64 1.31 -9.39 6.38
CA LEU A 64 1.53 -10.06 7.66
C LEU A 64 0.49 -9.67 8.72
N ASP A 65 -0.40 -8.72 8.43
CA ASP A 65 -1.51 -8.39 9.32
C ASP A 65 -2.37 -9.62 9.62
N ALA A 66 -3.01 -9.61 10.79
CA ALA A 66 -3.93 -10.68 11.17
C ALA A 66 -5.24 -10.60 10.36
N PHE A 67 -5.76 -11.76 9.94
CA PHE A 67 -7.12 -11.88 9.43
C PHE A 67 -8.12 -11.70 10.57
N ARG A 68 -8.62 -10.46 10.76
CA ARG A 68 -9.41 -10.07 11.97
C ARG A 68 -10.89 -10.41 11.89
N LYS A 69 -11.44 -10.54 10.69
CA LYS A 69 -12.87 -10.76 10.45
C LYS A 69 -13.04 -11.45 9.10
N VAL A 70 -14.02 -12.36 9.02
CA VAL A 70 -14.47 -12.93 7.75
C VAL A 70 -15.24 -11.87 6.93
N PRO A 71 -14.77 -11.51 5.72
CA PRO A 71 -15.49 -10.62 4.81
C PRO A 71 -16.87 -11.16 4.44
N VAL A 72 -17.81 -10.26 4.15
CA VAL A 72 -19.23 -10.61 3.88
C VAL A 72 -19.40 -11.55 2.68
N ASN A 73 -18.47 -11.52 1.74
CA ASN A 73 -18.46 -12.34 0.53
C ASN A 73 -17.77 -13.71 0.69
N LEU A 74 -17.29 -14.06 1.89
CA LEU A 74 -16.67 -15.36 2.15
C LEU A 74 -17.57 -16.29 2.97
N PRO A 75 -17.45 -17.62 2.78
CA PRO A 75 -18.18 -18.58 3.59
C PRO A 75 -17.68 -18.57 5.04
N ALA A 76 -18.59 -18.88 5.98
CA ALA A 76 -18.30 -18.95 7.41
C ALA A 76 -17.15 -19.93 7.76
N SER A 77 -16.85 -20.89 6.89
CA SER A 77 -15.68 -21.77 7.04
C SER A 77 -14.34 -21.03 7.15
N TYR A 78 -14.26 -19.76 6.74
CA TYR A 78 -13.05 -18.94 6.90
C TYR A 78 -12.78 -18.50 8.34
N GLU A 79 -13.72 -18.67 9.28
CA GLU A 79 -13.50 -18.37 10.70
C GLU A 79 -12.32 -19.14 11.29
N GLN A 80 -12.00 -20.32 10.74
CA GLN A 80 -10.85 -21.13 11.15
C GLN A 80 -9.49 -20.43 10.95
N TYR A 81 -9.42 -19.43 10.06
CA TYR A 81 -8.20 -18.70 9.73
C TYR A 81 -8.06 -17.37 10.50
N LEU A 82 -8.99 -17.05 11.40
CA LEU A 82 -8.93 -15.82 12.17
C LEU A 82 -7.64 -15.75 13.02
N GLY A 83 -7.02 -14.58 13.01
CA GLY A 83 -5.73 -14.35 13.70
C GLY A 83 -4.50 -14.81 12.91
N MET A 84 -4.66 -15.56 11.81
CA MET A 84 -3.54 -15.92 10.95
C MET A 84 -3.09 -14.74 10.07
N PRO A 85 -1.81 -14.67 9.66
CA PRO A 85 -1.34 -13.68 8.70
C PRO A 85 -2.08 -13.77 7.36
N LEU A 86 -2.47 -12.64 6.76
CA LEU A 86 -3.20 -12.58 5.48
C LEU A 86 -2.50 -13.36 4.35
N CYS A 87 -1.17 -13.37 4.33
CA CYS A 87 -0.36 -14.11 3.36
C CYS A 87 -0.43 -15.64 3.50
N THR A 88 -1.01 -16.17 4.59
CA THR A 88 -1.19 -17.60 4.85
C THR A 88 -2.63 -18.07 4.74
N VAL A 89 -3.60 -17.16 4.78
CA VAL A 89 -5.02 -17.49 4.59
C VAL A 89 -5.25 -17.88 3.12
N PRO A 90 -5.93 -18.98 2.80
CA PRO A 90 -6.17 -19.38 1.41
C PRO A 90 -7.00 -18.35 0.62
N SER A 91 -6.69 -18.19 -0.67
CA SER A 91 -7.54 -17.42 -1.59
C SER A 91 -8.94 -18.06 -1.69
N PRO A 92 -10.01 -17.26 -1.87
CA PRO A 92 -11.36 -17.78 -2.16
C PRO A 92 -11.51 -18.36 -3.56
N ASP A 93 -10.61 -17.98 -4.48
CA ASP A 93 -10.53 -18.55 -5.82
C ASP A 93 -9.20 -19.27 -6.04
N ASP A 94 -9.18 -20.19 -7.03
CA ASP A 94 -8.00 -21.01 -7.33
C ASP A 94 -6.89 -20.25 -8.09
N ARG A 95 -7.01 -18.92 -8.27
CA ARG A 95 -6.08 -18.12 -9.09
C ARG A 95 -4.90 -17.57 -8.29
N TYR A 96 -5.06 -17.42 -6.99
CA TYR A 96 -4.05 -16.81 -6.12
C TYR A 96 -3.67 -17.75 -4.97
N GLY A 97 -2.42 -17.64 -4.50
CA GLY A 97 -1.91 -18.51 -3.43
C GLY A 97 -2.42 -18.17 -2.03
N SER A 98 -2.84 -16.93 -1.79
CA SER A 98 -3.34 -16.49 -0.49
C SER A 98 -4.25 -15.26 -0.58
N TRP A 99 -5.02 -15.04 0.48
CA TRP A 99 -5.87 -13.87 0.67
C TRP A 99 -5.07 -12.56 0.51
N GLY A 100 -3.86 -12.50 1.06
CA GLY A 100 -3.00 -11.31 0.96
C GLY A 100 -2.55 -10.97 -0.46
N ILE A 101 -2.69 -11.88 -1.43
CA ILE A 101 -2.47 -11.63 -2.86
C ILE A 101 -3.79 -11.38 -3.60
N PHE A 102 -4.87 -12.02 -3.15
CA PHE A 102 -6.20 -11.91 -3.74
C PHE A 102 -6.86 -10.55 -3.52
N ALA A 103 -6.74 -9.97 -2.32
CA ALA A 103 -7.52 -8.85 -1.84
C ALA A 103 -7.11 -7.47 -2.39
#